data_AF-A0A1S8TVR8-F1
#
_entry.id   AF-A0A1S8TVR8-F1
#
_cell.length_a   1.000
_cell.length_b   1.000
_cell.length_c   1.000
_cell.angle_alpha   90.00
_cell.angle_beta   90.00
_cell.angle_gamma   90.00
#
_symmetry.space_group_name_H-M   'P 1'
#
loop_
_entity.id
_entity.type
_entity.pdbx_description
1 polymer ?
#
loop_
_entity_poly.entity_id
_entity_poly.type
_entity_poly.pdbx_seq_one_letter_code
_entity_poly.pdbx_strand_id
1 'polypeptide(L)'
;MELTIEQREEYNEYHRNYRKNNPEKFKKYREDRKDYQHNYYIQNYENIRLQQKGYRDNNLKFDAVYFFMFNEEISYIGSSARFKERMSAHCCGDSNLKMSAEEMVQAKLLNKILYKDFNEYNLNRADLYFIEQYEKDRNCNNEILGKNNKVPYKEENLSRSKEELIKIANEIEFKEFDKLDRYLN
;
A
#
# COMPACT_ATOMS: atom_id res chain seq x y z
N MET A 1 -21.92 17.16 -7.08
CA MET A 1 -22.56 16.42 -5.97
C MET A 1 -21.91 15.06 -5.92
N GLU A 2 -21.20 14.76 -4.84
CA GLU A 2 -20.67 13.42 -4.62
C GLU A 2 -21.77 12.53 -4.05
N LEU A 3 -21.95 11.34 -4.64
CA LEU A 3 -22.91 10.35 -4.15
C LEU A 3 -22.45 9.80 -2.80
N THR A 4 -23.40 9.59 -1.89
CA THR A 4 -23.15 8.90 -0.62
C THR A 4 -22.76 7.43 -0.85
N ILE A 5 -22.25 6.75 0.18
CA ILE A 5 -21.85 5.33 0.09
C ILE A 5 -23.05 4.48 -0.30
N GLU A 6 -24.18 4.62 0.39
CA GLU A 6 -25.42 3.89 0.11
C GLU A 6 -25.93 4.13 -1.33
N GLN A 7 -25.87 5.37 -1.82
CA GLN A 7 -26.26 5.70 -3.20
C GLN A 7 -25.35 5.03 -4.24
N ARG A 8 -24.05 4.85 -3.93
CA ARG A 8 -23.14 4.10 -4.80
C ARG A 8 -23.41 2.61 -4.74
N GLU A 9 -23.72 2.08 -3.56
CA GLU A 9 -24.04 0.67 -3.38
C GLU A 9 -25.32 0.28 -4.13
N GLU A 10 -26.39 1.07 -4.00
CA GLU A 10 -27.63 0.88 -4.75
C GLU A 10 -27.42 0.96 -6.26
N TYR A 11 -26.65 1.97 -6.72
CA TYR A 11 -26.29 2.11 -8.13
C TYR A 11 -25.49 0.89 -8.64
N ASN A 12 -24.51 0.44 -7.85
CA ASN A 12 -23.69 -0.73 -8.20
C ASN A 12 -24.49 -2.03 -8.19
N GLU A 13 -25.45 -2.17 -7.27
CA GLU A 13 -26.35 -3.32 -7.20
C GLU A 13 -27.32 -3.34 -8.38
N TYR A 14 -27.93 -2.20 -8.71
CA TYR A 14 -28.75 -2.05 -9.91
C TYR A 14 -27.99 -2.49 -11.17
N HIS A 15 -26.76 -2.02 -11.35
CA HIS A 15 -25.95 -2.39 -12.50
C HIS A 15 -25.50 -3.85 -12.50
N ARG A 16 -25.22 -4.42 -11.32
CA ARG A 16 -24.95 -5.87 -11.18
C ARG A 16 -26.16 -6.70 -11.61
N ASN A 17 -27.35 -6.36 -11.12
CA ASN A 17 -28.59 -7.04 -11.47
C ASN A 17 -28.94 -6.87 -12.95
N TYR A 18 -28.78 -5.67 -13.50
CA TYR A 18 -29.02 -5.40 -14.91
C TYR A 18 -28.09 -6.24 -15.82
N ARG A 19 -26.80 -6.37 -15.46
CA ARG A 19 -25.85 -7.24 -16.19
C ARG A 19 -26.22 -8.70 -16.10
N LYS A 20 -26.59 -9.18 -14.91
CA LYS A 20 -27.02 -10.56 -14.67
C LYS A 20 -28.27 -10.93 -15.48
N ASN A 21 -29.21 -9.99 -15.63
CA ASN A 21 -30.48 -10.21 -16.30
C ASN A 21 -30.44 -9.94 -17.82
N ASN A 22 -29.36 -9.35 -18.35
CA ASN A 22 -29.23 -9.04 -19.78
C ASN A 22 -27.93 -9.60 -20.42
N PRO A 23 -27.54 -10.86 -20.15
CA PRO A 23 -26.22 -11.38 -20.53
C PRO A 23 -25.97 -11.31 -22.04
N GLU A 24 -27.00 -11.54 -22.86
CA GLU A 24 -26.90 -11.50 -24.33
C GLU A 24 -26.61 -10.10 -24.89
N LYS A 25 -27.16 -9.03 -24.27
CA LYS A 25 -26.84 -7.65 -24.67
C LYS A 25 -25.36 -7.33 -24.42
N PHE A 26 -24.81 -7.80 -23.31
CA PHE A 26 -23.39 -7.60 -22.98
C PHE A 26 -22.47 -8.52 -23.78
N LYS A 27 -22.93 -9.71 -24.15
CA LYS A 27 -22.22 -10.60 -25.07
C LYS A 27 -22.11 -9.98 -26.46
N LYS A 28 -23.23 -9.53 -27.03
CA LYS A 28 -23.27 -8.82 -28.31
C LYS A 28 -22.44 -7.53 -28.30
N TYR A 29 -22.57 -6.72 -27.25
CA TYR A 29 -21.74 -5.51 -27.10
C TYR A 29 -20.23 -5.82 -27.07
N ARG A 30 -19.81 -6.91 -26.42
CA ARG A 30 -18.40 -7.35 -26.39
C ARG A 30 -17.94 -7.89 -27.75
N GLU A 31 -18.81 -8.60 -28.46
CA GLU A 31 -18.53 -9.11 -29.80
C GLU A 31 -18.39 -7.95 -30.82
N ASP A 32 -19.33 -6.99 -30.78
CA ASP A 32 -19.35 -5.79 -31.64
C ASP A 32 -18.16 -4.84 -31.36
N ARG A 33 -17.58 -4.94 -30.16
CA ARG A 33 -16.47 -4.08 -29.69
C ARG A 33 -15.23 -4.88 -29.28
N LYS A 34 -15.03 -6.06 -29.86
CA LYS A 34 -13.93 -6.97 -29.52
C LYS A 34 -12.57 -6.27 -29.43
N ASP A 35 -12.32 -5.34 -30.34
CA ASP A 35 -11.05 -4.61 -30.42
C ASP A 35 -11.14 -3.19 -29.83
N TYR A 36 -12.31 -2.71 -29.42
CA TYR A 36 -12.49 -1.34 -28.94
C TYR A 36 -11.59 -1.03 -27.74
N GLN A 37 -11.52 -1.96 -26.79
CA GLN A 37 -10.73 -1.75 -25.57
C GLN A 37 -9.22 -1.80 -25.85
N HIS A 38 -8.82 -2.67 -26.77
CA HIS A 38 -7.44 -2.74 -27.27
C HIS A 38 -7.05 -1.49 -28.07
N ASN A 39 -7.89 -1.06 -29.01
CA ASN A 39 -7.68 0.12 -29.85
C ASN A 39 -7.72 1.41 -29.03
N TYR A 40 -8.66 1.52 -28.09
CA TYR A 40 -8.71 2.64 -27.15
C TYR A 40 -7.45 2.72 -26.32
N TYR A 41 -6.96 1.59 -25.81
CA TYR A 41 -5.72 1.54 -25.04
C TYR A 41 -4.50 1.93 -25.89
N ILE A 42 -4.39 1.45 -27.13
CA ILE A 42 -3.31 1.82 -28.06
C ILE A 42 -3.36 3.32 -28.39
N GLN A 43 -4.53 3.83 -28.77
CA GLN A 43 -4.71 5.23 -29.17
C GLN A 43 -4.45 6.21 -28.03
N ASN A 44 -4.73 5.79 -26.79
CA ASN A 44 -4.58 6.63 -25.60
C ASN A 44 -3.38 6.22 -24.73
N TYR A 45 -2.52 5.33 -25.23
CA TYR A 45 -1.44 4.71 -24.45
C TYR A 45 -0.54 5.76 -23.78
N GLU A 46 -0.08 6.74 -24.54
CA GLU A 46 0.80 7.79 -24.03
C GLU A 46 0.10 8.70 -23.01
N ASN A 47 -1.18 9.03 -23.22
CA ASN A 47 -1.96 9.82 -22.25
C ASN A 47 -2.23 9.04 -20.97
N ILE A 48 -2.59 7.76 -21.07
CA ILE A 48 -2.79 6.87 -19.91
C ILE A 48 -1.46 6.73 -19.16
N ARG A 49 -0.35 6.54 -19.86
CA ARG A 49 0.99 6.45 -19.28
C ARG A 49 1.42 7.77 -18.63
N LEU A 50 1.14 8.92 -19.23
CA LEU A 50 1.43 10.25 -18.70
C LEU A 50 0.57 10.56 -17.47
N GLN A 51 -0.70 10.19 -17.46
CA GLN A 51 -1.58 10.34 -16.30
C GLN A 51 -1.17 9.39 -15.17
N GLN A 52 -0.83 8.14 -15.48
CA GLN A 52 -0.27 7.20 -14.51
C GLN A 52 1.06 7.73 -13.98
N LYS A 53 1.93 8.26 -14.83
CA LYS A 53 3.19 8.88 -14.42
C LYS A 53 2.96 10.12 -13.57
N GLY A 54 2.05 11.02 -13.94
CA GLY A 54 1.73 12.22 -13.17
C GLY A 54 1.05 11.90 -11.84
N TYR A 55 0.14 10.94 -11.81
CA TYR A 55 -0.43 10.41 -10.56
C TYR A 55 0.66 9.78 -9.70
N ARG A 56 1.58 9.06 -10.33
CA ARG A 56 2.73 8.48 -9.67
C ARG A 56 3.62 9.60 -9.11
N ASP A 57 4.24 10.41 -9.93
CA ASP A 57 5.17 11.48 -9.56
C ASP A 57 4.58 12.48 -8.53
N ASN A 58 3.28 12.78 -8.57
CA ASN A 58 2.62 13.63 -7.56
C ASN A 58 2.22 12.92 -6.26
N ASN A 59 2.27 11.58 -6.20
CA ASN A 59 1.95 10.79 -5.00
C ASN A 59 3.08 9.82 -4.55
N LEU A 60 4.26 9.78 -5.22
CA LEU A 60 5.08 8.56 -5.19
C LEU A 60 6.19 8.45 -4.17
N LYS A 61 6.98 9.50 -3.91
CA LYS A 61 8.12 9.31 -3.02
C LYS A 61 7.68 9.58 -1.60
N PHE A 62 7.39 8.50 -0.89
CA PHE A 62 7.10 8.52 0.53
C PHE A 62 7.91 7.40 1.18
N ASP A 63 9.18 7.73 1.44
CA ASP A 63 10.15 6.86 2.09
C ASP A 63 9.77 6.72 3.57
N ALA A 64 9.28 5.55 3.95
CA ALA A 64 8.87 5.28 5.32
C ALA A 64 9.25 3.89 5.78
N VAL A 65 9.53 3.79 7.08
CA VAL A 65 9.43 2.55 7.85
C VAL A 65 8.20 2.65 8.73
N TYR A 66 7.35 1.63 8.69
CA TYR A 66 6.02 1.65 9.30
C TYR A 66 5.76 0.39 10.13
N PHE A 67 4.87 0.57 11.10
CA PHE A 67 4.60 -0.36 12.19
C PHE A 67 3.09 -0.56 12.27
N PHE A 68 2.65 -1.81 12.26
CA PHE A 68 1.26 -2.13 12.60
C PHE A 68 1.19 -2.48 14.07
N MET A 69 0.29 -1.81 14.77
CA MET A 69 -0.02 -2.04 16.17
C MET A 69 -1.27 -2.90 16.25
N PHE A 70 -1.12 -4.19 16.54
CA PHE A 70 -2.24 -5.10 16.82
C PHE A 70 -2.35 -5.25 18.34
N ASN A 71 -3.54 -5.05 18.90
CA ASN A 71 -3.77 -5.12 20.35
C ASN A 71 -2.73 -4.33 21.18
N GLU A 72 -2.43 -3.09 20.76
CA GLU A 72 -1.42 -2.20 21.36
C GLU A 72 0.04 -2.68 21.31
N GLU A 73 0.32 -3.80 20.62
CA GLU A 73 1.66 -4.35 20.44
C GLU A 73 2.16 -4.19 19.01
N ILE A 74 3.48 -3.99 18.85
CA ILE A 74 4.09 -3.96 17.52
C ILE A 74 4.11 -5.37 16.97
N SER A 75 3.32 -5.61 15.92
CA SER A 75 3.18 -6.95 15.34
C SER A 75 3.61 -7.03 13.88
N TYR A 76 3.86 -5.90 13.21
CA TYR A 76 4.45 -5.91 11.88
C TYR A 76 5.31 -4.67 11.69
N ILE A 77 6.45 -4.86 11.02
CA ILE A 77 7.34 -3.78 10.61
C ILE A 77 7.65 -3.98 9.14
N GLY A 78 7.48 -2.93 8.35
CA GLY A 78 7.84 -2.92 6.94
C GLY A 78 8.38 -1.56 6.50
N SER A 79 8.98 -1.54 5.32
CA SER A 79 9.44 -0.30 4.67
C SER A 79 8.87 -0.15 3.27
N SER A 80 8.81 1.09 2.80
CA SER A 80 8.39 1.40 1.43
C SER A 80 8.90 2.77 1.01
N ALA A 81 9.34 2.89 -0.24
CA ALA A 81 9.55 4.18 -0.90
C ALA A 81 8.23 4.82 -1.37
N ARG A 82 7.12 4.10 -1.21
CA ARG A 82 5.76 4.46 -1.64
C ARG A 82 4.76 4.09 -0.56
N PHE A 83 4.93 4.62 0.64
CA PHE A 83 4.19 4.22 1.83
C PHE A 83 2.67 4.16 1.61
N LYS A 84 2.06 5.20 1.02
CA LYS A 84 0.59 5.25 0.79
C LYS A 84 0.09 4.14 -0.15
N GLU A 85 0.80 3.88 -1.25
CA GLU A 85 0.49 2.78 -2.18
C GLU A 85 0.60 1.42 -1.46
N ARG A 86 1.65 1.27 -0.63
CA ARG A 86 1.86 0.05 0.15
C ARG A 86 0.74 -0.20 1.17
N MET A 87 0.21 0.84 1.81
CA MET A 87 -0.91 0.70 2.74
C MET A 87 -2.16 0.18 2.03
N SER A 88 -2.47 0.72 0.85
CA SER A 88 -3.57 0.22 0.03
C SER A 88 -3.37 -1.25 -0.39
N ALA A 89 -2.15 -1.65 -0.74
CA ALA A 89 -1.85 -3.03 -1.12
C ALA A 89 -2.08 -4.02 0.03
N HIS A 90 -1.74 -3.62 1.27
CA HIS A 90 -2.05 -4.42 2.46
C HIS A 90 -3.56 -4.60 2.65
N CYS A 91 -4.36 -3.54 2.52
CA CYS A 91 -5.81 -3.61 2.68
C CYS A 91 -6.49 -4.56 1.65
N CYS A 92 -5.89 -4.73 0.47
CA CYS A 92 -6.41 -5.63 -0.57
C CYS A 92 -5.87 -7.07 -0.49
N GLY A 93 -5.07 -7.43 0.51
CA GLY A 93 -4.42 -8.75 0.58
C GLY A 93 -3.32 -8.96 -0.47
N ASP A 94 -2.94 -7.93 -1.22
CA ASP A 94 -1.89 -7.95 -2.24
C ASP A 94 -0.52 -7.55 -1.65
N SER A 95 -0.21 -8.13 -0.49
CA SER A 95 1.06 -7.94 0.19
C SER A 95 1.61 -9.26 0.72
N ASN A 96 2.79 -9.24 1.32
CA ASN A 96 3.36 -10.41 1.98
C ASN A 96 2.59 -10.83 3.22
N LEU A 97 1.75 -9.95 3.80
CA LEU A 97 0.88 -10.30 4.92
C LEU A 97 -0.30 -11.18 4.47
N LYS A 98 -0.71 -11.10 3.19
CA LYS A 98 -1.83 -11.88 2.62
C LYS A 98 -3.11 -11.83 3.48
N MET A 99 -3.33 -10.69 4.12
CA MET A 99 -4.52 -10.42 4.95
C MET A 99 -5.33 -9.30 4.31
N SER A 100 -6.65 -9.43 4.29
CA SER A 100 -7.55 -8.34 3.92
C SER A 100 -7.59 -7.26 5.01
N ALA A 101 -8.11 -6.08 4.68
CA ALA A 101 -8.32 -5.01 5.64
C ALA A 101 -9.27 -5.44 6.79
N GLU A 102 -10.30 -6.23 6.46
CA GLU A 102 -11.25 -6.78 7.43
C GLU A 102 -10.56 -7.74 8.40
N GLU A 103 -9.70 -8.64 7.90
CA GLU A 103 -8.92 -9.56 8.75
C GLU A 103 -7.95 -8.80 9.66
N MET A 104 -7.28 -7.76 9.14
CA MET A 104 -6.37 -6.92 9.93
C MET A 104 -7.11 -6.22 11.09
N VAL A 105 -8.29 -5.68 10.84
CA VAL A 105 -9.03 -4.88 11.83
C VAL A 105 -9.85 -5.75 12.77
N GLN A 106 -10.62 -6.70 12.26
CA GLN A 106 -11.56 -7.47 13.06
C GLN A 106 -10.91 -8.70 13.72
N ALA A 107 -10.06 -9.44 12.99
CA ALA A 107 -9.46 -10.67 13.50
C ALA A 107 -8.13 -10.43 14.23
N LYS A 108 -7.38 -9.39 13.83
CA LYS A 108 -6.09 -9.04 14.44
C LYS A 108 -6.14 -7.75 15.28
N LEU A 109 -7.28 -7.06 15.37
CA LEU A 109 -7.46 -5.87 16.20
C LEU A 109 -6.40 -4.79 15.91
N LEU A 110 -6.25 -4.41 14.65
CA LEU A 110 -5.42 -3.27 14.26
C LEU A 110 -5.91 -1.99 14.93
N ASN A 111 -5.12 -1.49 15.89
CA ASN A 111 -5.42 -0.23 16.58
C ASN A 111 -5.00 0.95 15.72
N LYS A 112 -3.75 0.92 15.24
CA LYS A 112 -3.15 2.03 14.48
C LYS A 112 -1.95 1.60 13.67
N ILE A 113 -1.61 2.42 12.70
CA ILE A 113 -0.37 2.31 11.92
C ILE A 113 0.50 3.51 12.27
N LEU A 114 1.72 3.25 12.72
CA LEU A 114 2.73 4.27 12.96
C LEU A 114 3.76 4.25 11.84
N TYR A 115 4.37 5.38 11.51
CA TYR A 115 5.45 5.44 10.54
C TYR A 115 6.48 6.52 10.87
N LYS A 116 7.72 6.30 10.45
CA LYS A 116 8.80 7.29 10.41
C LYS A 116 8.97 7.78 8.98
N ASP A 117 9.06 9.08 8.79
CA ASP A 117 9.11 9.76 7.49
C ASP A 117 10.54 10.14 7.12
N PHE A 118 11.11 9.49 6.10
CA PHE A 118 12.50 9.65 5.68
C PHE A 118 12.67 10.45 4.39
N ASN A 119 11.62 11.11 3.89
CA ASN A 119 11.64 11.77 2.57
C ASN A 119 12.76 12.80 2.41
N GLU A 120 13.12 13.50 3.48
CA GLU A 120 14.15 14.55 3.47
C GLU A 120 15.58 14.00 3.37
N TYR A 121 15.78 12.72 3.69
CA TYR A 121 17.10 12.10 3.76
C TYR A 121 17.54 11.49 2.43
N ASN A 122 16.69 11.48 1.40
CA ASN A 122 16.99 10.91 0.09
C ASN A 122 17.61 9.50 0.20
N LEU A 123 17.00 8.65 1.03
CA LEU A 123 17.45 7.28 1.25
C LEU A 123 17.21 6.43 0.00
N ASN A 124 18.07 5.45 -0.22
CA ASN A 124 17.83 4.43 -1.22
C ASN A 124 17.06 3.24 -0.61
N ARG A 125 16.70 2.26 -1.45
CA ARG A 125 15.95 1.09 -0.99
C ARG A 125 16.73 0.21 -0.01
N ALA A 126 18.05 0.09 -0.18
CA ALA A 126 18.88 -0.70 0.72
C ALA A 126 18.98 -0.04 2.11
N ASP A 127 19.03 1.29 2.17
CA ASP A 127 18.99 2.05 3.43
C ASP A 127 17.69 1.82 4.19
N LEU A 128 16.54 1.91 3.49
CA LEU A 128 15.23 1.62 4.10
C LEU A 128 15.13 0.18 4.61
N TYR A 129 15.71 -0.78 3.90
CA TYR A 129 15.76 -2.18 4.30
C TYR A 129 16.67 -2.43 5.51
N PHE A 130 17.79 -1.74 5.57
CA PHE A 130 18.65 -1.74 6.75
C PHE A 130 17.90 -1.18 7.97
N ILE A 131 17.22 -0.04 7.84
CA ILE A 131 16.45 0.57 8.92
C ILE A 131 15.28 -0.34 9.35
N GLU A 132 14.57 -0.97 8.41
CA GLU A 132 13.53 -1.96 8.71
C GLU A 132 14.08 -3.12 9.54
N GLN A 133 15.25 -3.67 9.16
CA GLN A 133 15.89 -4.75 9.90
C GLN A 133 16.35 -4.28 11.29
N TYR A 134 16.94 -3.10 11.40
CA TYR A 134 17.34 -2.50 12.67
C TYR A 134 16.15 -2.37 13.63
N GLU A 135 15.00 -1.89 13.15
CA GLU A 135 13.79 -1.76 13.96
C GLU A 135 13.20 -3.12 14.36
N LYS A 136 13.26 -4.14 13.48
CA LYS A 136 12.89 -5.53 13.82
C LYS A 136 13.78 -6.11 14.91
N ASP A 137 15.09 -5.88 14.84
CA ASP A 137 16.05 -6.37 15.81
C ASP A 137 15.90 -5.65 17.16
N ARG A 138 15.61 -4.35 17.15
CA ARG A 138 15.34 -3.55 18.36
C ARG A 138 14.04 -3.98 19.06
N ASN A 139 13.03 -4.40 18.30
CA ASN A 139 11.74 -4.86 18.81
C ASN A 139 11.68 -6.40 18.89
N CYS A 140 12.80 -7.06 19.13
CA CYS A 140 12.93 -8.52 19.11
C CYS A 140 12.12 -9.25 20.18
N ASN A 141 11.61 -8.57 21.20
CA ASN A 141 10.75 -9.21 22.21
C ASN A 141 9.30 -9.36 21.75
N ASN A 142 8.90 -8.68 20.67
CA ASN A 142 7.54 -8.77 20.14
C ASN A 142 7.43 -9.92 19.12
N GLU A 143 6.24 -10.53 19.05
CA GLU A 143 5.87 -11.47 17.99
C GLU A 143 5.57 -10.71 16.70
N ILE A 144 6.63 -10.31 15.99
CA ILE A 144 6.50 -9.62 14.70
C ILE A 144 6.19 -10.64 13.59
N LEU A 145 5.09 -10.43 12.89
CA LEU A 145 4.73 -11.19 11.69
C LEU A 145 5.82 -11.06 10.63
N GLY A 146 6.28 -12.21 10.13
CA GLY A 146 7.37 -12.24 9.14
C GLY A 146 8.75 -11.90 9.70
N LYS A 147 8.95 -11.92 11.03
CA LYS A 147 10.25 -11.68 11.70
C LYS A 147 11.39 -12.58 11.20
N ASN A 148 11.08 -13.83 10.85
CA ASN A 148 12.07 -14.76 10.30
C ASN A 148 12.48 -14.42 8.86
N ASN A 149 11.76 -13.54 8.17
CA ASN A 149 12.14 -13.03 6.86
C ASN A 149 13.11 -11.87 7.06
N LYS A 150 14.41 -12.20 7.14
CA LYS A 150 15.47 -11.20 7.09
C LYS A 150 15.24 -10.27 5.90
N VAL A 151 15.30 -8.97 6.14
CA VAL A 151 15.10 -7.99 5.07
C VAL A 151 16.33 -8.06 4.16
N PRO A 152 16.16 -8.35 2.86
CA PRO A 152 17.31 -8.56 2.00
C PRO A 152 17.95 -7.22 1.64
N TYR A 153 19.04 -6.86 2.31
CA TYR A 153 19.93 -5.78 1.92
C TYR A 153 21.37 -6.27 1.84
N LYS A 154 22.20 -5.54 1.08
CA LYS A 154 23.63 -5.78 0.98
C LYS A 154 24.36 -4.52 1.44
N GLU A 155 25.40 -4.66 2.25
CA GLU A 155 26.07 -3.52 2.87
C GLU A 155 26.72 -2.60 1.83
N GLU A 156 27.23 -3.15 0.73
CA GLU A 156 27.84 -2.38 -0.37
C GLU A 156 26.83 -1.49 -1.13
N ASN A 157 25.53 -1.70 -0.93
CA ASN A 157 24.47 -0.92 -1.58
C ASN A 157 23.94 0.22 -0.71
N LEU A 158 24.42 0.37 0.53
CA LEU A 158 24.00 1.46 1.40
C LEU A 158 24.54 2.79 0.88
N SER A 159 23.72 3.84 0.91
CA SER A 159 24.15 5.20 0.52
C SER A 159 24.94 5.90 1.63
N ARG A 160 24.85 5.39 2.84
CA ARG A 160 25.39 5.95 4.09
C ARG A 160 25.97 4.86 4.97
N SER A 161 26.74 5.26 5.99
CA SER A 161 27.21 4.32 7.00
C SER A 161 26.04 3.79 7.84
N LYS A 162 26.22 2.59 8.43
CA LYS A 162 25.25 1.99 9.33
C LYS A 162 24.99 2.88 10.55
N GLU A 163 26.04 3.51 11.07
CA GLU A 163 25.96 4.42 12.21
C GLU A 163 25.11 5.66 11.89
N GLU A 164 25.26 6.23 10.69
CA GLU A 164 24.45 7.37 10.24
C GLU A 164 22.99 6.97 10.06
N LEU A 165 22.72 5.81 9.44
CA LEU A 165 21.35 5.32 9.26
C LEU A 165 20.66 5.02 10.61
N ILE A 166 21.39 4.45 11.59
CA ILE A 166 20.88 4.25 12.95
C ILE A 166 20.57 5.58 13.62
N LYS A 167 21.45 6.58 13.47
CA LYS A 167 21.24 7.91 14.03
C LYS A 167 19.96 8.54 13.45
N ILE A 168 19.82 8.56 12.12
CA ILE A 168 18.63 9.05 11.42
C ILE A 168 17.38 8.32 11.93
N ALA A 169 17.42 6.99 12.00
CA ALA A 169 16.29 6.19 12.47
C ALA A 169 15.87 6.53 13.90
N ASN A 170 16.81 6.86 14.80
CA ASN A 170 16.52 7.21 16.19
C ASN A 170 16.03 8.63 16.39
N GLU A 171 16.42 9.57 15.53
CA GLU A 171 16.02 10.98 15.63
C GLU A 171 14.61 11.24 15.08
N ILE A 172 14.14 10.44 14.12
CA ILE A 172 12.83 10.63 13.51
C ILE A 172 11.72 10.13 14.42
N GLU A 173 10.77 11.03 14.70
CA GLU A 173 9.57 10.74 15.47
C GLU A 173 8.56 9.90 14.68
N PHE A 174 7.80 9.09 15.42
CA PHE A 174 6.67 8.37 14.86
C PHE A 174 5.50 9.31 14.59
N LYS A 175 4.89 9.13 13.42
CA LYS A 175 3.63 9.76 13.01
C LYS A 175 2.55 8.68 12.89
N GLU A 176 1.32 9.02 13.22
CA GLU A 176 0.18 8.13 13.04
C GLU A 176 -0.39 8.25 11.62
N PHE A 177 -0.72 7.11 11.00
CA PHE A 177 -1.33 7.06 9.68
C PHE A 177 -2.86 7.08 9.80
N ASP A 178 -3.39 8.29 9.71
CA ASP A 178 -4.78 8.68 9.99
C ASP A 178 -5.84 8.18 8.99
N LYS A 179 -5.48 7.32 8.02
CA LYS A 179 -6.33 7.01 6.86
C LYS A 179 -6.86 5.58 6.77
N LEU A 180 -6.70 4.76 7.81
CA LEU A 180 -7.21 3.38 7.81
C LEU A 180 -8.70 3.33 7.43
N ASP A 181 -9.53 4.18 8.04
CA ASP A 181 -10.99 4.20 7.82
C ASP A 181 -11.42 4.46 6.37
N ARG A 182 -10.58 5.14 5.56
CA ARG A 182 -10.88 5.34 4.13
C ARG A 182 -10.67 4.10 3.27
N TYR A 183 -9.95 3.11 3.77
CA TYR A 183 -9.69 1.83 3.11
C TYR A 183 -10.55 0.69 3.68
N LEU A 184 -11.29 0.96 4.76
CA LEU A 184 -12.15 0.02 5.47
C LEU A 184 -13.65 0.22 5.20
N ASN A 185 -14.03 1.35 4.59
CA ASN A 185 -15.40 1.68 4.17
C ASN A 185 -15.56 1.59 2.64
#